data_AF-A0A7V8BG56-F1
#
_entry.id   AF-A0A7V8BG56-F1
#
_cell.length_a   1.000
_cell.length_b   1.000
_cell.length_c   1.000
_cell.angle_alpha   90.00
_cell.angle_beta   90.00
_cell.angle_gamma   90.00
#
_symmetry.space_group_name_H-M   'P 1'
#
loop_
_entity.id
_entity.type
_entity.pdbx_description
1 polymer ?
#
loop_
_entity_poly.entity_id
_entity_poly.type
_entity_poly.pdbx_seq_one_letter_code
_entity_poly.pdbx_strand_id
1 'polypeptide(L)'
;MSWSTKRPSKGGAMPIFKPMLRNLFLALVIFSSTASFASEGGSSHYSPGAMASFIDFPTSIPYNVMSSTPGYFGSASASRQFPIAGLLTSDVSARLVGWCPTFQYDLPKKVLGGQYAFTVSIPVLSLDVDASVVGAAGAGVATSDSRSGLGDIYFSPVTLFWKKGNFSYLGSVGIYAPSGAYDVGRLANLGKNYWTFNPVFGFQYNDHASGLEANAFLGFNFNTENNATDYQSGHEFYLDFTVDKRFKNGFGVGGTGYVFQQITGDGGTGAGKAHRDCLSVRVPGVAPHRGGNGQGLAAPLVHQG
;
A
#
# COMPACT_ATOMS: atom_id res chain seq x y z
N MET A 1 -27.23 78.10 -27.19
CA MET A 1 -27.73 78.74 -25.96
C MET A 1 -28.60 77.73 -25.20
N SER A 2 -28.22 77.45 -23.95
CA SER A 2 -29.05 77.05 -22.79
C SER A 2 -30.14 75.96 -22.90
N TRP A 3 -29.81 74.81 -22.31
CA TRP A 3 -30.53 74.02 -21.28
C TRP A 3 -32.05 74.24 -21.03
N SER A 4 -32.78 73.13 -20.90
CA SER A 4 -33.55 72.81 -19.67
C SER A 4 -33.98 71.35 -19.58
N THR A 5 -33.77 70.77 -18.39
CA THR A 5 -34.01 69.40 -17.94
C THR A 5 -35.41 69.18 -17.36
N LYS A 6 -35.96 67.96 -17.46
CA LYS A 6 -36.69 67.28 -16.36
C LYS A 6 -36.87 65.76 -16.62
N ARG A 7 -36.34 64.94 -15.70
CA ARG A 7 -36.76 63.55 -15.39
C ARG A 7 -38.01 63.61 -14.45
N PRO A 8 -38.74 62.51 -14.07
CA PRO A 8 -38.30 61.10 -14.03
C PRO A 8 -39.35 59.98 -14.28
N SER A 9 -38.80 58.75 -14.36
CA SER A 9 -39.21 57.56 -13.58
C SER A 9 -40.06 56.44 -14.22
N LYS A 10 -39.42 55.26 -14.17
CA LYS A 10 -39.90 53.91 -13.84
C LYS A 10 -40.51 53.02 -14.93
N GLY A 11 -39.85 51.87 -15.12
CA GLY A 11 -40.54 50.59 -15.30
C GLY A 11 -39.85 49.62 -16.26
N GLY A 12 -39.24 48.56 -15.73
CA GLY A 12 -39.03 47.31 -16.48
C GLY A 12 -37.57 46.96 -16.82
N ALA A 13 -36.82 46.45 -15.83
CA ALA A 13 -35.63 45.64 -16.09
C ALA A 13 -36.04 44.16 -16.19
N MET A 14 -35.66 43.48 -17.27
CA MET A 14 -35.63 42.01 -17.39
C MET A 14 -34.21 41.57 -17.77
N PRO A 15 -33.79 40.36 -17.38
CA PRO A 15 -32.49 40.17 -16.76
C PRO A 15 -31.43 39.61 -17.71
N ILE A 16 -30.21 40.06 -17.41
CA ILE A 16 -28.92 39.58 -17.88
C ILE A 16 -28.79 38.07 -17.60
N PHE A 17 -28.38 37.32 -18.63
CA PHE A 17 -27.90 35.93 -18.56
C PHE A 17 -26.94 35.74 -17.37
N LYS A 18 -27.33 34.93 -16.38
CA LYS A 18 -26.42 34.42 -15.34
C LYS A 18 -25.95 33.02 -15.75
N PRO A 19 -24.63 32.72 -15.71
CA PRO A 19 -24.16 31.36 -15.91
C PRO A 19 -24.56 30.49 -14.72
N MET A 20 -25.31 29.41 -15.00
CA MET A 20 -25.50 28.28 -14.10
C MET A 20 -24.20 27.49 -14.00
N LEU A 21 -23.45 27.66 -12.92
CA LEU A 21 -22.52 26.65 -12.41
C LEU A 21 -22.38 26.86 -10.90
N ARG A 22 -23.41 26.40 -10.18
CA ARG A 22 -23.48 26.43 -8.72
C ARG A 22 -23.26 25.00 -8.23
N ASN A 23 -22.13 24.82 -7.52
CA ASN A 23 -21.84 23.74 -6.58
C ASN A 23 -21.41 22.38 -7.16
N LEU A 24 -20.15 22.26 -7.57
CA LEU A 24 -19.43 20.98 -7.48
C LEU A 24 -18.79 20.92 -6.09
N PHE A 25 -19.53 20.42 -5.09
CA PHE A 25 -18.92 20.04 -3.81
C PHE A 25 -18.08 18.78 -4.05
N LEU A 26 -16.77 18.95 -4.20
CA LEU A 26 -15.83 17.84 -4.14
C LEU A 26 -15.72 17.44 -2.67
N ALA A 27 -16.44 16.40 -2.25
CA ALA A 27 -16.29 15.83 -0.93
C ALA A 27 -14.93 15.12 -0.86
N LEU A 28 -13.94 15.78 -0.26
CA LEU A 28 -12.68 15.17 0.10
C LEU A 28 -12.92 14.28 1.34
N VAL A 29 -13.28 13.03 1.11
CA VAL A 29 -13.43 12.05 2.20
C VAL A 29 -12.05 11.49 2.51
N ILE A 30 -11.38 12.05 3.53
CA ILE A 30 -10.14 11.49 4.09
C ILE A 30 -10.55 10.53 5.21
N PHE A 31 -10.54 9.23 4.95
CA PHE A 31 -10.48 8.24 6.03
C PHE A 31 -9.00 8.05 6.39
N SER A 32 -8.61 8.51 7.58
CA SER A 32 -7.34 8.14 8.22
C SER A 32 -7.67 7.19 9.35
N SER A 33 -7.24 5.94 9.25
CA SER A 33 -7.25 5.01 10.39
C SER A 33 -5.82 4.57 10.68
N THR A 34 -5.44 4.72 11.95
CA THR A 34 -4.11 4.49 12.48
C THR A 34 -4.08 3.12 13.16
N ALA A 35 -3.95 2.07 12.35
CA ALA A 35 -3.74 0.73 12.88
C ALA A 35 -2.24 0.49 13.02
N SER A 36 -1.76 0.39 14.26
CA SER A 36 -0.47 -0.25 14.53
C SER A 36 -0.69 -1.74 14.27
N PHE A 37 0.11 -2.36 13.40
CA PHE A 37 0.03 -3.80 13.20
C PHE A 37 0.31 -4.53 14.53
N ALA A 38 -0.40 -5.61 14.82
CA ALA A 38 -0.16 -6.39 16.03
C ALA A 38 1.04 -7.33 15.85
N SER A 39 1.30 -7.75 14.60
CA SER A 39 2.41 -8.60 14.17
C SER A 39 3.76 -8.23 14.82
N GLU A 40 4.62 -9.23 15.01
CA GLU A 40 5.96 -9.02 15.57
C GLU A 40 6.74 -7.94 14.81
N GLY A 41 7.32 -7.00 15.55
CA GLY A 41 8.00 -5.85 14.94
C GLY A 41 7.06 -4.70 14.55
N GLY A 42 5.75 -4.80 14.80
CA GLY A 42 4.76 -3.78 14.47
C GLY A 42 4.61 -3.53 12.97
N SER A 43 4.89 -4.54 12.13
CA SER A 43 4.80 -4.43 10.66
C SER A 43 4.55 -5.79 9.98
N SER A 44 4.04 -5.75 8.76
CA SER A 44 3.80 -6.91 7.90
C SER A 44 4.91 -7.11 6.85
N HIS A 45 5.05 -8.32 6.30
CA HIS A 45 5.81 -8.54 5.06
C HIS A 45 5.22 -7.78 3.86
N TYR A 46 3.90 -7.57 3.85
CA TYR A 46 3.23 -6.78 2.83
C TYR A 46 3.11 -5.33 3.27
N SER A 47 3.50 -4.40 2.39
CA SER A 47 3.26 -2.97 2.60
C SER A 47 1.90 -2.58 1.97
N PRO A 48 0.89 -2.16 2.76
CA PRO A 48 -0.40 -1.75 2.22
C PRO A 48 -0.26 -0.62 1.18
N GLY A 49 -1.00 -0.72 0.07
CA GLY A 49 -0.91 0.21 -1.06
C GLY A 49 0.22 -0.08 -2.06
N ALA A 50 1.07 -1.10 -1.83
CA ALA A 50 2.17 -1.44 -2.72
C ALA A 50 1.71 -1.92 -4.11
N MET A 51 0.52 -2.53 -4.20
CA MET A 51 -0.02 -3.07 -5.45
C MET A 51 -1.14 -2.23 -6.05
N ALA A 52 -1.38 -1.00 -5.57
CA ALA A 52 -2.47 -0.16 -6.07
C ALA A 52 -2.29 0.36 -7.52
N SER A 53 -1.34 -0.19 -8.25
CA SER A 53 -1.03 0.13 -9.65
C SER A 53 -1.89 -0.70 -10.63
N PHE A 54 -1.43 -0.85 -11.87
CA PHE A 54 -2.09 -1.61 -12.92
C PHE A 54 -1.61 -3.08 -12.94
N ILE A 55 -2.40 -3.97 -13.54
CA ILE A 55 -1.91 -5.32 -13.89
C ILE A 55 -1.08 -5.21 -15.16
N ASP A 56 0.23 -5.38 -15.04
CA ASP A 56 1.13 -5.40 -16.19
C ASP A 56 1.17 -6.81 -16.78
N PHE A 57 0.65 -6.94 -18.02
CA PHE A 57 0.73 -8.20 -18.73
C PHE A 57 2.15 -8.43 -19.24
N PRO A 58 2.59 -9.69 -19.25
CA PRO A 58 3.77 -10.13 -19.98
C PRO A 58 3.85 -9.51 -21.37
N THR A 59 5.04 -8.98 -21.68
CA THR A 59 5.33 -8.42 -23.00
C THR A 59 5.70 -9.54 -23.97
N SER A 60 5.96 -9.21 -25.24
CA SER A 60 6.46 -10.21 -26.21
C SER A 60 7.84 -10.76 -25.89
N ILE A 61 8.56 -10.15 -24.92
CA ILE A 61 9.86 -10.60 -24.43
C ILE A 61 9.60 -11.49 -23.20
N PRO A 62 10.15 -12.72 -23.14
CA PRO A 62 9.82 -13.70 -22.09
C PRO A 62 10.46 -13.36 -20.74
N TYR A 63 11.23 -12.29 -20.64
CA TYR A 63 11.84 -11.82 -19.41
C TYR A 63 11.54 -10.34 -19.22
N ASN A 64 11.28 -9.96 -17.97
CA ASN A 64 11.09 -8.58 -17.56
C ASN A 64 11.92 -8.33 -16.29
N VAL A 65 12.58 -7.18 -16.25
CA VAL A 65 13.26 -6.67 -15.05
C VAL A 65 12.57 -5.38 -14.66
N MET A 66 11.91 -5.43 -13.51
CA MET A 66 11.26 -4.29 -12.88
C MET A 66 12.11 -3.85 -11.68
N SER A 67 11.93 -2.62 -11.25
CA SER A 67 12.60 -2.06 -10.09
C SER A 67 11.63 -1.19 -9.33
N SER A 68 11.56 -1.38 -8.01
CA SER A 68 10.81 -0.52 -7.11
C SER A 68 11.73 0.05 -6.04
N THR A 69 11.35 1.20 -5.49
CA THR A 69 12.06 1.83 -4.37
C THR A 69 11.11 1.92 -3.18
N PRO A 70 10.97 0.84 -2.38
CA PRO A 70 10.06 0.85 -1.25
C PRO A 70 10.45 1.92 -0.23
N GLY A 71 9.45 2.57 0.35
CA GLY A 71 9.60 3.56 1.40
C GLY A 71 8.47 3.42 2.42
N TYR A 72 8.82 3.30 3.69
CA TYR A 72 7.88 3.20 4.80
C TYR A 72 8.29 4.14 5.93
N PHE A 73 7.31 4.89 6.44
CA PHE A 73 7.45 5.76 7.59
C PHE A 73 6.27 5.52 8.52
N GLY A 74 6.55 4.97 9.69
CA GLY A 74 5.51 4.61 10.66
C GLY A 74 5.92 4.95 12.07
N SER A 75 4.93 5.33 12.88
CA SER A 75 5.10 5.49 14.31
C SER A 75 4.02 4.76 15.09
N ALA A 76 4.35 4.36 16.31
CA ALA A 76 3.41 3.80 17.28
C ALA A 76 3.61 4.48 18.63
N SER A 77 2.50 4.93 19.25
CA SER A 77 2.54 5.76 20.46
C SER A 77 3.08 5.03 21.69
N ALA A 78 3.63 5.80 22.65
CA ALA A 78 4.06 5.32 23.97
C ALA A 78 3.00 4.54 24.78
N SER A 79 1.71 4.79 24.52
CA SER A 79 0.59 4.07 25.15
C SER A 79 0.41 2.64 24.62
N ARG A 80 1.14 2.24 23.58
CA ARG A 80 1.07 0.91 22.96
C ARG A 80 2.40 0.20 23.14
N GLN A 81 2.34 -0.99 23.71
CA GLN A 81 3.50 -1.88 23.84
C GLN A 81 3.34 -3.06 22.89
N PHE A 82 4.42 -3.44 22.21
CA PHE A 82 4.46 -4.62 21.35
C PHE A 82 5.86 -5.20 21.28
N PRO A 83 5.99 -6.50 20.93
CA PRO A 83 7.29 -7.13 20.84
C PRO A 83 8.03 -6.78 19.53
N ILE A 84 9.32 -6.50 19.63
CA ILE A 84 10.27 -6.42 18.50
C ILE A 84 11.43 -7.35 18.80
N ALA A 85 11.51 -8.47 18.08
CA ALA A 85 12.59 -9.44 18.20
C ALA A 85 12.94 -9.83 19.65
N GLY A 86 11.92 -10.14 20.46
CA GLY A 86 12.06 -10.49 21.88
C GLY A 86 12.20 -9.30 22.85
N LEU A 87 12.34 -8.07 22.36
CA LEU A 87 12.25 -6.85 23.18
C LEU A 87 10.80 -6.43 23.34
N LEU A 88 10.41 -5.95 24.52
CA LEU A 88 9.16 -5.22 24.69
C LEU A 88 9.41 -3.73 24.43
N THR A 89 8.70 -3.14 23.48
CA THR A 89 8.93 -1.75 23.06
C THR A 89 7.66 -0.92 23.09
N SER A 90 7.82 0.40 23.15
CA SER A 90 6.76 1.41 22.97
C SER A 90 7.36 2.67 22.36
N ASP A 91 6.54 3.63 21.94
CA ASP A 91 7.00 4.91 21.37
C ASP A 91 7.98 4.69 20.19
N VAL A 92 7.55 3.85 19.25
CA VAL A 92 8.38 3.40 18.14
C VAL A 92 8.21 4.34 16.97
N SER A 93 9.32 4.73 16.33
CA SER A 93 9.37 5.39 15.04
C SER A 93 10.30 4.59 14.13
N ALA A 94 9.82 4.25 12.94
CA ALA A 94 10.58 3.48 11.98
C ALA A 94 10.59 4.17 10.61
N ARG A 95 11.78 4.23 10.01
CA ARG A 95 12.01 4.70 8.66
C ARG A 95 12.70 3.59 7.89
N LEU A 96 12.05 3.13 6.82
CA LEU A 96 12.61 2.15 5.90
C LEU A 96 12.62 2.72 4.50
N VAL A 97 13.76 2.62 3.83
CA VAL A 97 13.90 2.93 2.40
C VAL A 97 14.69 1.83 1.75
N GLY A 98 14.48 1.61 0.45
CA GLY A 98 15.24 0.59 -0.23
C GLY A 98 15.12 0.61 -1.73
N TRP A 99 15.73 -0.41 -2.32
CA TRP A 99 15.68 -0.73 -3.73
C TRP A 99 15.37 -2.22 -3.87
N CYS A 100 14.40 -2.56 -4.71
CA CYS A 100 13.93 -3.92 -4.89
C CYS A 100 13.84 -4.25 -6.38
N PRO A 101 14.93 -4.78 -6.98
CA PRO A 101 14.88 -5.39 -8.29
C PRO A 101 13.95 -6.60 -8.27
N THR A 102 13.14 -6.72 -9.32
CA THR A 102 12.22 -7.82 -9.53
C THR A 102 12.43 -8.41 -10.91
N PHE A 103 12.67 -9.72 -10.96
CA PHE A 103 12.85 -10.50 -12.17
C PHE A 103 11.58 -11.30 -12.41
N GLN A 104 11.06 -11.24 -13.62
CA GLN A 104 9.93 -12.04 -14.05
C GLN A 104 10.32 -12.83 -15.30
N TYR A 105 9.89 -14.10 -15.33
CA TYR A 105 10.03 -14.98 -16.48
C TYR A 105 8.67 -15.53 -16.89
N ASP A 106 8.29 -15.28 -18.14
CA ASP A 106 7.01 -15.62 -18.72
C ASP A 106 7.13 -16.87 -19.60
N LEU A 107 6.29 -17.87 -19.35
CA LEU A 107 6.31 -19.10 -20.16
C LEU A 107 5.74 -18.82 -21.56
N PRO A 108 6.33 -19.37 -22.64
CA PRO A 108 5.78 -19.21 -23.98
C PRO A 108 4.37 -19.79 -24.15
N LYS A 109 4.02 -20.79 -23.33
CA LYS A 109 2.74 -21.49 -23.39
C LYS A 109 1.80 -21.00 -22.29
N LYS A 110 0.53 -20.81 -22.66
CA LYS A 110 -0.53 -20.55 -21.70
C LYS A 110 -0.82 -21.79 -20.86
N VAL A 111 -1.16 -21.56 -19.60
CA VAL A 111 -1.61 -22.57 -18.64
C VAL A 111 -3.00 -22.16 -18.16
N LEU A 112 -3.98 -23.06 -18.22
CA LEU A 112 -5.38 -22.77 -17.87
C LEU A 112 -5.95 -21.53 -18.60
N GLY A 113 -5.52 -21.31 -19.85
CA GLY A 113 -5.91 -20.15 -20.67
C GLY A 113 -5.26 -18.82 -20.26
N GLY A 114 -4.50 -18.80 -19.17
CA GLY A 114 -3.74 -17.65 -18.69
C GLY A 114 -2.28 -17.67 -19.12
N GLN A 115 -1.69 -16.50 -19.21
CA GLN A 115 -0.24 -16.37 -19.36
C GLN A 115 0.41 -16.71 -18.02
N TYR A 116 1.40 -17.59 -18.01
CA TYR A 116 2.08 -18.03 -16.80
C TYR A 116 3.39 -17.24 -16.62
N ALA A 117 3.68 -16.83 -15.39
CA ALA A 117 4.94 -16.22 -15.00
C ALA A 117 5.49 -16.75 -13.66
N PHE A 118 6.81 -16.70 -13.56
CA PHE A 118 7.57 -16.83 -12.31
C PHE A 118 8.16 -15.46 -11.95
N THR A 119 8.16 -15.09 -10.68
CA THR A 119 8.69 -13.79 -10.22
C THR A 119 9.59 -13.96 -9.02
N VAL A 120 10.70 -13.20 -8.95
CA VAL A 120 11.59 -13.09 -7.79
C VAL A 120 11.93 -11.63 -7.56
N SER A 121 11.82 -11.17 -6.31
CA SER A 121 12.12 -9.81 -5.87
C SER A 121 13.15 -9.85 -4.75
N ILE A 122 14.23 -9.09 -4.88
CA ILE A 122 15.37 -9.12 -3.95
C ILE A 122 15.51 -7.73 -3.33
N PRO A 123 14.96 -7.49 -2.14
CA PRO A 123 14.99 -6.17 -1.52
C PRO A 123 16.34 -5.87 -0.86
N VAL A 124 16.93 -4.73 -1.19
CA VAL A 124 18.07 -4.11 -0.49
C VAL A 124 17.54 -2.91 0.28
N LEU A 125 17.57 -2.98 1.60
CA LEU A 125 16.85 -2.09 2.50
C LEU A 125 17.82 -1.37 3.44
N SER A 126 17.41 -0.19 3.89
CA SER A 126 17.97 0.54 5.03
C SER A 126 16.84 0.86 5.98
N LEU A 127 16.98 0.48 7.23
CA LEU A 127 16.00 0.64 8.30
C LEU A 127 16.64 1.38 9.46
N ASP A 128 15.99 2.46 9.89
CA ASP A 128 16.28 3.21 11.10
C ASP A 128 15.08 3.06 12.05
N VAL A 129 15.34 2.72 13.32
CA VAL A 129 14.32 2.56 14.35
C VAL A 129 14.71 3.31 15.60
N ASP A 130 13.82 4.16 16.08
CA ASP A 130 13.84 4.76 17.42
C ASP A 130 12.71 4.13 18.24
N ALA A 131 12.99 3.72 19.48
CA ALA A 131 11.99 3.13 20.36
C ALA A 131 12.32 3.33 21.84
N SER A 132 11.32 3.21 22.71
CA SER A 132 11.51 3.01 24.14
C SER A 132 11.49 1.51 24.46
N VAL A 133 12.63 0.95 24.87
CA VAL A 133 12.75 -0.46 25.28
C VAL A 133 12.39 -0.60 26.75
N VAL A 134 11.36 -1.38 27.04
CA VAL A 134 10.81 -1.54 28.39
C VAL A 134 11.59 -2.64 29.12
N GLY A 135 12.37 -2.24 30.13
CA GLY A 135 13.10 -3.17 30.99
C GLY A 135 12.21 -3.89 32.01
N ALA A 136 12.77 -4.87 32.72
CA ALA A 136 12.05 -5.66 33.72
C ALA A 136 11.42 -4.82 34.86
N ALA A 137 11.98 -3.64 35.14
CA ALA A 137 11.45 -2.69 36.12
C ALA A 137 10.29 -1.81 35.60
N GLY A 138 9.86 -2.00 34.33
CA GLY A 138 8.77 -1.26 33.70
C GLY A 138 9.14 0.13 33.17
N ALA A 139 10.34 0.63 33.48
CA ALA A 139 10.87 1.87 32.90
C ALA A 139 11.34 1.63 31.45
N GLY A 140 10.92 2.52 30.55
CA GLY A 140 11.36 2.54 29.16
C GLY A 140 12.67 3.31 28.98
N VAL A 141 13.62 2.73 28.23
CA VAL A 141 14.88 3.37 27.87
C VAL A 141 14.85 3.72 26.39
N ALA A 142 14.98 5.01 26.07
CA ALA A 142 15.09 5.47 24.69
C ALA A 142 16.33 4.82 24.03
N THR A 143 16.10 4.12 22.93
CA THR A 143 17.08 3.32 22.21
C THR A 143 16.88 3.52 20.72
N SER A 144 17.98 3.64 19.99
CA SER A 144 17.96 3.68 18.53
C SER A 144 18.83 2.57 17.95
N ASP A 145 18.43 2.05 16.80
CA ASP A 145 19.18 1.03 16.04
C ASP A 145 18.97 1.29 14.55
N SER A 146 19.96 0.89 13.75
CA SER A 146 19.86 0.95 12.30
C SER A 146 20.57 -0.22 11.64
N ARG A 147 20.08 -0.59 10.45
CA ARG A 147 20.63 -1.69 9.66
C ARG A 147 20.38 -1.48 8.18
N SER A 148 21.36 -1.82 7.36
CA SER A 148 21.20 -1.90 5.90
C SER A 148 21.69 -3.24 5.38
N GLY A 149 21.07 -3.75 4.33
CA GLY A 149 21.37 -5.07 3.79
C GLY A 149 20.18 -5.68 3.05
N LEU A 150 20.21 -7.00 2.88
CA LEU A 150 19.11 -7.73 2.27
C LEU A 150 17.93 -7.83 3.24
N GLY A 151 16.74 -7.55 2.73
CA GLY A 151 15.49 -7.96 3.35
C GLY A 151 15.07 -9.36 2.94
N ASP A 152 13.89 -9.78 3.37
CA ASP A 152 13.30 -11.07 2.99
C ASP A 152 12.98 -11.11 1.49
N ILE A 153 13.51 -12.13 0.80
CA ILE A 153 13.29 -12.33 -0.64
C ILE A 153 11.83 -12.74 -0.84
N TYR A 154 11.16 -12.07 -1.76
CA TYR A 154 9.85 -12.46 -2.23
C TYR A 154 9.98 -13.23 -3.54
N PHE A 155 9.22 -14.31 -3.71
CA PHE A 155 9.10 -14.98 -4.99
C PHE A 155 7.69 -15.54 -5.18
N SER A 156 7.25 -15.58 -6.43
CA SER A 156 6.01 -16.22 -6.84
C SER A 156 6.34 -17.32 -7.85
N PRO A 157 6.25 -18.61 -7.45
CA PRO A 157 6.44 -19.71 -8.38
C PRO A 157 5.33 -19.78 -9.43
N VAL A 158 4.14 -19.25 -9.14
CA VAL A 158 2.98 -19.30 -10.03
C VAL A 158 2.29 -17.95 -10.02
N THR A 159 2.33 -17.26 -11.15
CA THR A 159 1.39 -16.18 -11.46
C THR A 159 0.71 -16.47 -12.79
N LEU A 160 -0.62 -16.34 -12.83
CA LEU A 160 -1.43 -16.49 -14.02
C LEU A 160 -2.15 -15.19 -14.34
N PHE A 161 -2.08 -14.76 -15.59
CA PHE A 161 -2.75 -13.56 -16.11
C PHE A 161 -3.79 -13.94 -17.16
N TRP A 162 -5.02 -13.44 -17.01
CA TRP A 162 -6.10 -13.63 -17.99
C TRP A 162 -6.62 -12.29 -18.47
N LYS A 163 -7.01 -12.21 -19.75
CA LYS A 163 -7.62 -11.01 -20.32
C LYS A 163 -8.84 -11.39 -21.16
N LYS A 164 -9.94 -10.66 -20.97
CA LYS A 164 -11.19 -10.82 -21.74
C LYS A 164 -11.86 -9.46 -21.93
N GLY A 165 -11.83 -8.96 -23.17
CA GLY A 165 -12.32 -7.62 -23.49
C GLY A 165 -11.55 -6.56 -22.68
N ASN A 166 -12.30 -5.72 -21.96
CA ASN A 166 -11.77 -4.66 -21.10
C ASN A 166 -11.32 -5.16 -19.73
N PHE A 167 -11.52 -6.45 -19.42
CA PHE A 167 -11.18 -7.03 -18.12
C PHE A 167 -9.88 -7.80 -18.16
N SER A 168 -9.12 -7.66 -17.08
CA SER A 168 -7.87 -8.35 -16.80
C SER A 168 -7.94 -8.95 -15.40
N TYR A 169 -7.39 -10.14 -15.24
CA TYR A 169 -7.36 -10.86 -13.97
C TYR A 169 -5.96 -11.40 -13.71
N LEU A 170 -5.58 -11.46 -12.44
CA LEU A 170 -4.34 -12.04 -11.97
C LEU A 170 -4.63 -12.99 -10.82
N GLY A 171 -3.96 -14.14 -10.80
CA GLY A 171 -3.90 -15.02 -9.65
C GLY A 171 -2.44 -15.38 -9.40
N SER A 172 -1.95 -15.20 -8.18
CA SER A 172 -0.55 -15.44 -7.81
C SER A 172 -0.45 -16.11 -6.45
N VAL A 173 0.58 -16.92 -6.27
CA VAL A 173 0.99 -17.42 -4.94
C VAL A 173 2.38 -16.86 -4.68
N GLY A 174 2.45 -15.77 -3.94
CA GLY A 174 3.68 -15.18 -3.44
C GLY A 174 4.19 -15.90 -2.18
N ILE A 175 5.49 -15.84 -1.96
CA ILE A 175 6.17 -16.42 -0.81
C ILE A 175 7.28 -15.46 -0.37
N TYR A 176 7.29 -15.08 0.90
CA TYR A 176 8.42 -14.40 1.53
C TYR A 176 9.27 -15.43 2.26
N ALA A 177 10.56 -15.48 1.91
CA ALA A 177 11.55 -16.32 2.57
C ALA A 177 12.26 -15.56 3.69
N PRO A 178 12.53 -16.19 4.85
CA PRO A 178 13.28 -15.60 5.96
C PRO A 178 14.79 -15.52 5.63
N SER A 179 15.13 -14.74 4.62
CA SER A 179 16.50 -14.57 4.09
C SER A 179 17.13 -13.25 4.51
N GLY A 180 16.31 -12.31 4.99
CA GLY A 180 16.72 -11.01 5.47
C GLY A 180 17.41 -11.11 6.83
N ALA A 181 18.18 -10.07 7.13
CA ALA A 181 18.99 -10.07 8.34
C ALA A 181 18.11 -9.91 9.61
N TYR A 182 18.24 -10.86 10.54
CA TYR A 182 17.46 -10.92 11.78
C TYR A 182 18.33 -11.34 12.98
N ASP A 183 18.32 -10.54 14.05
CA ASP A 183 18.96 -10.85 15.33
C ASP A 183 17.98 -10.57 16.47
N VAL A 184 17.82 -11.54 17.38
CA VAL A 184 17.04 -11.37 18.61
C VAL A 184 17.67 -10.27 19.46
N GLY A 185 16.85 -9.38 20.01
CA GLY A 185 17.30 -8.25 20.82
C GLY A 185 17.70 -7.00 20.02
N ARG A 186 17.53 -7.00 18.69
CA ARG A 186 17.72 -5.80 17.86
C ARG A 186 16.41 -5.15 17.48
N LEU A 187 16.40 -3.82 17.39
CA LEU A 187 15.25 -3.07 16.91
C LEU A 187 15.19 -3.08 15.38
N ALA A 188 16.34 -2.89 14.72
CA ALA A 188 16.43 -2.80 13.27
C ALA A 188 16.70 -4.19 12.63
N ASN A 189 15.62 -4.94 12.38
CA ASN A 189 15.66 -6.20 11.65
C ASN A 189 15.08 -6.04 10.23
N LEU A 190 15.82 -6.50 9.22
CA LEU A 190 15.46 -6.35 7.80
C LEU A 190 14.63 -7.53 7.27
N GLY A 191 14.72 -8.67 7.95
CA GLY A 191 13.81 -9.79 7.79
C GLY A 191 12.89 -9.96 8.99
N LYS A 192 11.98 -10.92 8.91
CA LYS A 192 11.04 -11.30 9.96
C LYS A 192 11.37 -12.64 10.61
N ASN A 193 12.30 -13.42 10.03
CA ASN A 193 12.69 -14.75 10.50
C ASN A 193 11.54 -15.78 10.55
N TYR A 194 10.55 -15.61 9.70
CA TYR A 194 9.50 -16.60 9.44
C TYR A 194 9.08 -16.57 7.97
N TRP A 195 8.45 -17.65 7.51
CA TRP A 195 7.91 -17.74 6.15
C TRP A 195 6.54 -17.07 6.07
N THR A 196 6.22 -16.49 4.92
CA THR A 196 4.86 -16.01 4.65
C THR A 196 4.38 -16.48 3.29
N PHE A 197 3.24 -17.16 3.28
CA PHE A 197 2.56 -17.55 2.05
C PHE A 197 1.50 -16.51 1.72
N ASN A 198 1.59 -15.96 0.51
CA ASN A 198 0.83 -14.79 0.09
C ASN A 198 0.03 -15.05 -1.21
N PRO A 199 -1.14 -15.71 -1.16
CA PRO A 199 -2.01 -15.79 -2.32
C PRO A 199 -2.62 -14.41 -2.62
N VAL A 200 -2.55 -14.01 -3.89
CA VAL A 200 -3.00 -12.70 -4.39
C VAL A 200 -3.93 -12.89 -5.58
N PHE A 201 -5.02 -12.13 -5.61
CA PHE A 201 -5.91 -12.02 -6.75
C PHE A 201 -6.03 -10.56 -7.19
N GLY A 202 -5.76 -10.32 -8.47
CA GLY A 202 -5.89 -9.01 -9.10
C GLY A 202 -7.08 -8.96 -10.05
N PHE A 203 -7.74 -7.82 -10.08
CA PHE A 203 -8.78 -7.47 -11.03
C PHE A 203 -8.48 -6.11 -11.62
N GLN A 204 -8.65 -5.97 -12.93
CA GLN A 204 -8.54 -4.70 -13.62
C GLN A 204 -9.63 -4.58 -14.68
N TYR A 205 -10.18 -3.38 -14.78
CA TYR A 205 -11.03 -2.91 -15.85
C TYR A 205 -10.38 -1.71 -16.52
N ASN A 206 -10.20 -1.77 -17.84
CA ASN A 206 -9.71 -0.64 -18.62
C ASN A 206 -10.58 -0.47 -19.86
N ASP A 207 -11.35 0.63 -19.89
CA ASP A 207 -12.16 1.02 -21.03
C ASP A 207 -11.66 2.32 -21.64
N HIS A 208 -10.85 2.18 -22.69
CA HIS A 208 -10.29 3.30 -23.44
C HIS A 208 -11.36 4.20 -24.08
N ALA A 209 -12.55 3.68 -24.41
CA ALA A 209 -13.58 4.47 -25.06
C ALA A 209 -14.22 5.47 -24.10
N SER A 210 -14.48 5.05 -22.86
CA SER A 210 -14.96 5.95 -21.82
C SER A 210 -13.81 6.64 -21.07
N GLY A 211 -12.60 6.11 -21.12
CA GLY A 211 -11.45 6.54 -20.31
C GLY A 211 -11.55 6.10 -18.84
N LEU A 212 -12.39 5.12 -18.49
CA LEU A 212 -12.50 4.61 -17.13
C LEU A 212 -11.50 3.47 -16.91
N GLU A 213 -10.72 3.58 -15.83
CA GLU A 213 -9.76 2.58 -15.40
C GLU A 213 -10.04 2.25 -13.92
N ALA A 214 -10.06 0.98 -13.56
CA ALA A 214 -10.21 0.53 -12.18
C ALA A 214 -9.38 -0.72 -11.95
N ASN A 215 -8.66 -0.78 -10.84
CA ASN A 215 -7.84 -1.92 -10.45
C ASN A 215 -8.09 -2.24 -8.97
N ALA A 216 -8.04 -3.52 -8.62
CA ALA A 216 -8.11 -4.00 -7.25
C ALA A 216 -7.21 -5.23 -7.09
N PHE A 217 -6.46 -5.28 -6.00
CA PHE A 217 -5.60 -6.41 -5.64
C PHE A 217 -5.92 -6.81 -4.22
N LEU A 218 -6.45 -8.01 -4.05
CA LEU A 218 -6.68 -8.60 -2.74
C LEU A 218 -5.64 -9.66 -2.47
N GLY A 219 -5.18 -9.76 -1.24
CA GLY A 219 -4.25 -10.80 -0.83
C GLY A 219 -4.38 -11.14 0.64
N PHE A 220 -3.78 -12.27 0.98
CA PHE A 220 -3.73 -12.78 2.34
C PHE A 220 -2.28 -13.10 2.69
N ASN A 221 -1.86 -12.87 3.93
CA ASN A 221 -0.57 -13.34 4.44
C ASN A 221 -0.79 -14.44 5.46
N PHE A 222 -0.35 -15.65 5.14
CA PHE A 222 -0.28 -16.75 6.08
C PHE A 222 1.15 -16.83 6.63
N ASN A 223 1.34 -16.18 7.77
CA ASN A 223 2.60 -16.14 8.50
C ASN A 223 2.84 -17.47 9.23
N THR A 224 4.07 -17.98 9.20
CA THR A 224 4.52 -19.08 10.08
C THR A 224 5.14 -18.53 11.36
N GLU A 225 5.51 -19.42 12.27
CA GLU A 225 6.09 -19.05 13.56
C GLU A 225 7.55 -18.59 13.41
N ASN A 226 7.92 -17.58 14.20
CA ASN A 226 9.29 -17.20 14.44
C ASN A 226 9.85 -18.00 15.61
N ASN A 227 10.57 -19.08 15.31
CA ASN A 227 11.13 -19.96 16.33
C ASN A 227 12.21 -19.31 17.21
N ALA A 228 12.78 -18.17 16.79
CA ALA A 228 13.81 -17.49 17.58
C ALA A 228 13.21 -16.70 18.76
N THR A 229 11.93 -16.34 18.68
CA THR A 229 11.21 -15.58 19.70
C THR A 229 9.96 -16.28 20.23
N ASP A 230 9.64 -17.48 19.71
CA ASP A 230 8.43 -18.23 20.04
C ASP A 230 7.19 -17.34 19.81
N TYR A 231 7.18 -16.62 18.67
CA TYR A 231 6.12 -15.69 18.30
C TYR A 231 5.48 -16.06 16.97
N GLN A 232 4.16 -16.15 16.97
CA GLN A 232 3.37 -16.38 15.76
C GLN A 232 2.56 -15.11 15.46
N SER A 233 3.03 -14.32 14.49
CA SER A 233 2.23 -13.22 13.95
C SER A 233 0.95 -13.76 13.30
N GLY A 234 -0.16 -13.08 13.52
CA GLY A 234 -1.45 -13.46 12.95
C GLY A 234 -1.47 -13.37 11.44
N HIS A 235 -2.46 -14.01 10.84
CA HIS A 235 -2.70 -13.91 9.40
C HIS A 235 -3.32 -12.57 9.05
N GLU A 236 -3.05 -12.09 7.85
CA GLU A 236 -3.43 -10.75 7.42
C GLU A 236 -4.20 -10.83 6.11
N PHE A 237 -5.06 -9.85 5.90
CA PHE A 237 -5.79 -9.59 4.67
C PHE A 237 -5.46 -8.18 4.22
N TYR A 238 -5.34 -7.98 2.91
CA TYR A 238 -5.28 -6.64 2.34
C TYR A 238 -6.05 -6.56 1.03
N LEU A 239 -6.48 -5.35 0.71
CA LEU A 239 -7.11 -4.95 -0.52
C LEU A 239 -6.55 -3.59 -0.92
N ASP A 240 -5.78 -3.53 -1.99
CA ASP A 240 -5.37 -2.30 -2.63
C ASP A 240 -6.29 -2.02 -3.82
N PHE A 241 -6.67 -0.77 -4.04
CA PHE A 241 -7.55 -0.41 -5.14
C PHE A 241 -7.27 0.98 -5.70
N THR A 242 -7.55 1.16 -6.98
CA THR A 242 -7.44 2.44 -7.68
C THR A 242 -8.57 2.57 -8.68
N VAL A 243 -9.16 3.76 -8.77
CA VAL A 243 -10.14 4.12 -9.80
C VAL A 243 -9.73 5.45 -10.41
N ASP A 244 -9.64 5.50 -11.74
CA ASP A 244 -9.28 6.67 -12.50
C ASP A 244 -10.24 6.91 -13.67
N LYS A 245 -10.51 8.18 -13.94
CA LYS A 245 -11.30 8.63 -15.08
C LYS A 245 -10.51 9.64 -15.90
N ARG A 246 -10.23 9.26 -17.13
CA ARG A 246 -9.62 10.10 -18.16
C ARG A 246 -10.68 10.69 -19.07
N PHE A 247 -10.54 11.99 -19.32
CA PHE A 247 -11.41 12.76 -20.19
C PHE A 247 -10.71 13.02 -21.53
N LYS A 248 -11.49 13.20 -22.60
CA LYS A 248 -10.98 13.41 -23.97
C LYS A 248 -10.08 14.63 -24.14
N ASN A 249 -10.17 15.60 -23.22
CA ASN A 249 -9.33 16.79 -23.18
C ASN A 249 -7.93 16.54 -22.55
N GLY A 250 -7.61 15.28 -22.22
CA GLY A 250 -6.34 14.88 -21.62
C GLY A 250 -6.24 15.12 -20.12
N PHE A 251 -7.30 15.60 -19.48
CA PHE A 251 -7.42 15.66 -18.02
C PHE A 251 -7.83 14.29 -17.49
N GLY A 252 -7.38 13.94 -16.29
CA GLY A 252 -7.89 12.79 -15.57
C GLY A 252 -8.04 13.06 -14.08
N VAL A 253 -8.91 12.29 -13.45
CA VAL A 253 -9.19 12.34 -12.02
C VAL A 253 -9.31 10.93 -11.49
N GLY A 254 -8.58 10.63 -10.42
CA GLY A 254 -8.59 9.30 -9.83
C GLY A 254 -8.19 9.32 -8.37
N GLY A 255 -8.45 8.21 -7.71
CA GLY A 255 -8.10 7.95 -6.32
C GLY A 255 -7.57 6.54 -6.17
N THR A 256 -6.63 6.39 -5.26
CA THR A 256 -6.08 5.10 -4.84
C THR A 256 -6.39 4.90 -3.36
N GLY A 257 -6.34 3.68 -2.88
CA GLY A 257 -6.61 3.35 -1.48
C GLY A 257 -6.25 1.92 -1.15
N TYR A 258 -6.26 1.63 0.15
CA TYR A 258 -6.10 0.29 0.66
C TYR A 258 -6.96 0.04 1.90
N VAL A 259 -7.26 -1.23 2.10
CA VAL A 259 -7.73 -1.83 3.34
C VAL A 259 -6.70 -2.88 3.74
N PHE A 260 -6.28 -2.88 4.99
CA PHE A 260 -5.43 -3.91 5.57
C PHE A 260 -6.04 -4.32 6.90
N GLN A 261 -6.15 -5.62 7.14
CA GLN A 261 -6.66 -6.15 8.39
C GLN A 261 -5.86 -7.37 8.82
N GLN A 262 -5.39 -7.38 10.05
CA GLN A 262 -4.99 -8.62 10.69
C GLN A 262 -6.25 -9.43 11.06
N ILE A 263 -6.38 -10.63 10.52
CA ILE A 263 -7.62 -11.45 10.57
C ILE A 263 -7.55 -12.60 11.58
N THR A 264 -6.37 -12.88 12.13
CA THR A 264 -6.22 -13.75 13.31
C THR A 264 -5.35 -13.05 14.35
N GLY A 265 -5.58 -13.33 15.64
CA GLY A 265 -4.70 -12.84 16.69
C GLY A 265 -3.31 -13.46 16.62
N ASP A 266 -2.35 -12.81 17.26
CA ASP A 266 -1.01 -13.36 17.46
C ASP A 266 -1.02 -14.49 18.50
N GLY A 267 -0.03 -15.37 18.42
CA GLY A 267 0.23 -16.45 19.36
C GLY A 267 1.66 -16.47 19.87
N GLY A 268 1.90 -17.23 20.94
CA GLY A 268 3.24 -17.39 21.52
C GLY A 268 3.62 -16.34 22.56
N THR A 269 4.92 -16.26 22.86
CA THR A 269 5.47 -15.45 23.95
C THR A 269 5.30 -13.96 23.69
N GLY A 270 4.51 -13.28 24.53
CA GLY A 270 4.28 -11.83 24.42
C GLY A 270 3.10 -11.43 23.52
N ALA A 271 2.46 -12.38 22.83
CA ALA A 271 1.32 -12.13 21.95
C ALA A 271 0.09 -11.55 22.67
N GLY A 272 -0.10 -11.86 23.96
CA GLY A 272 -1.18 -11.28 24.78
C GLY A 272 -1.07 -9.77 25.02
N LYS A 273 0.06 -9.15 24.66
CA LYS A 273 0.28 -7.69 24.72
C LYS A 273 -0.01 -7.00 23.38
N ALA A 274 -0.14 -7.75 22.29
CA ALA A 274 -0.44 -7.24 20.96
C ALA A 274 -1.97 -7.13 20.75
N HIS A 275 -2.41 -6.08 20.06
CA HIS A 275 -3.84 -5.79 19.87
C HIS A 275 -4.50 -6.80 18.94
N ARG A 276 -5.65 -7.35 19.31
CA ARG A 276 -6.44 -8.22 18.42
C ARG A 276 -7.22 -7.33 17.46
N ASP A 277 -7.10 -7.57 16.16
CA ASP A 277 -7.85 -6.90 15.09
C ASP A 277 -7.38 -5.47 14.79
N CYS A 278 -6.34 -5.35 13.96
CA CYS A 278 -5.83 -4.07 13.46
C CYS A 278 -6.32 -3.83 12.03
N LEU A 279 -7.29 -2.92 11.86
CA LEU A 279 -7.81 -2.48 10.56
C LEU A 279 -7.24 -1.12 10.17
N SER A 280 -6.42 -1.08 9.11
CA SER A 280 -5.94 0.15 8.48
C SER A 280 -6.62 0.35 7.13
N VAL A 281 -7.40 1.42 7.03
CA VAL A 281 -7.98 1.95 5.80
C VAL A 281 -7.33 3.29 5.50
N ARG A 282 -6.83 3.44 4.27
CA ARG A 282 -6.36 4.73 3.76
C ARG A 282 -6.85 4.92 2.34
N VAL A 283 -7.41 6.09 2.07
CA VAL A 283 -7.79 6.51 0.70
C VAL A 283 -7.03 7.80 0.39
N PRO A 284 -5.82 7.74 -0.20
CA PRO A 284 -5.16 8.92 -0.71
C PRO A 284 -6.02 9.69 -1.71
N GLY A 285 -5.88 11.01 -1.66
CA GLY A 285 -6.80 11.97 -2.26
C GLY A 285 -6.98 11.88 -3.77
N VAL A 286 -8.12 12.42 -4.20
CA VAL A 286 -8.49 12.64 -5.59
C VAL A 286 -7.49 13.60 -6.23
N ALA A 287 -6.73 13.15 -7.23
CA ALA A 287 -5.70 13.96 -7.88
C ALA A 287 -6.05 14.28 -9.34
N PRO A 288 -6.08 15.57 -9.73
CA PRO A 288 -6.08 15.94 -11.14
C PRO A 288 -4.72 15.63 -11.78
N HIS A 289 -4.70 15.05 -12.98
CA HIS A 289 -3.47 14.79 -13.73
C HIS A 289 -3.64 15.07 -15.24
N ARG A 290 -2.53 15.34 -15.95
CA ARG A 290 -2.51 15.71 -17.38
C ARG A 290 -1.41 14.94 -18.15
N GLY A 291 -1.80 14.01 -19.02
CA GLY A 291 -0.95 13.34 -20.03
C GLY A 291 -0.21 12.04 -19.62
N GLY A 292 0.05 11.17 -20.63
CA GLY A 292 0.92 9.96 -20.61
C GLY A 292 0.34 8.69 -19.96
N ASN A 293 0.45 7.52 -20.60
CA ASN A 293 -0.05 6.22 -20.11
C ASN A 293 0.19 6.01 -18.59
N GLY A 294 -0.88 5.84 -17.81
CA GLY A 294 -0.94 5.20 -16.48
C GLY A 294 -0.08 5.74 -15.32
N GLN A 295 1.03 6.44 -15.54
CA GLN A 295 2.03 6.70 -14.47
C GLN A 295 1.68 7.86 -13.52
N GLY A 296 0.44 8.36 -13.55
CA GLY A 296 0.05 9.60 -12.87
C GLY A 296 -0.31 9.48 -11.40
N LEU A 297 -0.51 8.27 -10.86
CA LEU A 297 -0.79 8.07 -9.44
C LEU A 297 0.42 7.39 -8.80
N ALA A 298 1.33 8.21 -8.26
CA ALA A 298 2.42 7.71 -7.43
C ALA A 298 1.85 6.85 -6.29
N ALA A 299 2.45 5.69 -6.06
CA ALA A 299 2.16 4.86 -4.89
C ALA A 299 2.19 5.76 -3.64
N PRO A 300 1.16 5.72 -2.78
CA PRO A 300 1.11 6.60 -1.64
C PRO A 300 2.30 6.31 -0.71
N LEU A 301 3.10 7.34 -0.41
CA LEU A 301 4.02 7.32 0.73
C LEU A 301 3.21 6.87 1.95
N VAL A 302 3.51 5.68 2.47
CA VAL A 302 2.86 5.13 3.66
C VAL A 302 3.27 6.00 4.84
N HIS A 303 2.34 6.86 5.29
CA HIS A 303 2.40 7.57 6.55
C HIS A 303 1.36 6.89 7.43
N GLN A 304 1.81 6.20 8.47
CA GLN A 304 0.96 5.73 9.56
C GLN A 304 1.40 6.47 10.83
N GLY A 305 0.49 7.27 11.38
CA GLY A 305 0.68 8.03 12.62
C GLY A 305 0.16 7.29 13.84
#